data_AF-A0A382NZC3-F1
#
_entry.id   AF-A0A382NZC3-F1
#
_cell.length_a   1.000
_cell.length_b   1.000
_cell.length_c   1.000
_cell.angle_alpha   90.00
_cell.angle_beta   90.00
_cell.angle_gamma   90.00
#
_symmetry.space_group_name_H-M   'P 1'
#
loop_
_entity.id
_entity.type
_entity.pdbx_description
1 polymer ?
#
loop_
_entity_poly.entity_id
_entity_poly.type
_entity_poly.pdbx_seq_one_letter_code
_entity_poly.pdbx_strand_id
1 'polypeptide(L)'
;MSLKLKLLRYGAYLSLSFFLLLLITIFYFLTTLPDYSILKDYKPDVMTRVHASNGHLVKEYSREYRIFIPIDDIPENVKEAFVSAEDKNYYSHYGIDPLGIVRASIYNIRNIIHNRR
;
A
#
# COMPACT_ATOMS: atom_id res chain seq x y z
N MET A 1 -38.68 -8.71 -30.07
CA MET A 1 -37.34 -8.96 -29.48
C MET A 1 -37.52 -9.41 -28.04
N SER A 2 -37.10 -10.63 -27.68
CA SER A 2 -37.40 -11.25 -26.38
C SER A 2 -36.82 -10.43 -25.22
N LEU A 3 -37.52 -10.42 -24.07
CA LEU A 3 -37.11 -9.69 -22.85
C LEU A 3 -35.67 -10.03 -22.43
N LYS A 4 -35.27 -11.29 -22.63
CA LYS A 4 -33.90 -11.80 -22.41
C LYS A 4 -32.84 -11.05 -23.23
N LEU A 5 -33.14 -10.71 -24.49
CA LEU A 5 -32.21 -10.00 -25.37
C LEU A 5 -32.03 -8.52 -24.95
N LYS A 6 -33.09 -7.91 -24.40
CA LYS A 6 -33.01 -6.54 -23.83
C LYS A 6 -32.15 -6.53 -22.56
N LEU A 7 -32.39 -7.46 -21.64
CA LEU A 7 -31.61 -7.62 -20.41
C LEU A 7 -30.12 -7.85 -20.69
N LEU A 8 -29.79 -8.72 -21.65
CA LEU A 8 -28.41 -8.99 -22.05
C LEU A 8 -27.71 -7.73 -22.59
N ARG A 9 -28.40 -6.92 -23.40
CA ARG A 9 -27.87 -5.65 -23.94
C ARG A 9 -27.64 -4.62 -22.83
N TYR A 10 -28.58 -4.45 -21.91
CA TYR A 10 -28.40 -3.53 -20.77
C TYR A 10 -27.25 -3.97 -19.86
N GLY A 11 -27.12 -5.27 -19.59
CA GLY A 11 -25.98 -5.81 -18.84
C GLY A 11 -24.64 -5.54 -19.53
N ALA A 12 -24.58 -5.70 -20.86
CA ALA A 12 -23.38 -5.41 -21.64
C ALA A 12 -23.01 -3.91 -21.59
N TYR A 13 -23.98 -3.00 -21.71
CA TYR A 13 -23.73 -1.55 -21.55
C TYR A 13 -23.22 -1.20 -20.15
N LEU A 14 -23.78 -1.82 -19.11
CA LEU A 14 -23.38 -1.58 -17.73
C LEU A 14 -21.95 -2.07 -17.46
N SER A 15 -21.62 -3.27 -17.93
CA SER A 15 -20.25 -3.82 -17.84
C SER A 15 -19.24 -2.98 -18.60
N LEU A 16 -19.59 -2.51 -19.80
CA LEU A 16 -18.72 -1.66 -20.60
C LEU A 16 -18.50 -0.30 -19.93
N SER A 17 -19.55 0.30 -19.39
CA SER A 17 -19.46 1.55 -18.64
C SER A 17 -18.59 1.42 -17.39
N PHE A 18 -18.74 0.33 -16.64
CA PHE A 18 -17.90 0.05 -15.48
C PHE A 18 -16.43 -0.14 -15.87
N PHE A 19 -16.17 -0.90 -16.93
CA PHE A 19 -14.80 -1.10 -17.43
C PHE A 19 -14.17 0.22 -17.90
N LEU A 20 -14.94 1.07 -18.59
CA LEU A 20 -14.47 2.39 -19.01
C LEU A 20 -14.16 3.29 -17.80
N LEU A 21 -15.03 3.30 -16.79
CA LEU A 21 -14.81 4.04 -15.53
C LEU A 21 -13.52 3.57 -14.82
N LEU A 22 -13.31 2.25 -14.77
CA LEU A 22 -12.11 1.65 -14.18
C LEU A 22 -10.85 2.12 -14.93
N LEU A 23 -10.85 2.06 -16.26
CA LEU A 23 -9.73 2.52 -17.08
C LEU A 23 -9.42 4.01 -16.89
N ILE A 24 -10.45 4.86 -16.88
CA ILE A 24 -10.31 6.29 -16.62
C ILE A 24 -9.69 6.52 -15.25
N THR A 25 -10.14 5.78 -14.24
CA THR A 25 -9.64 5.88 -12.87
C THR A 25 -8.16 5.46 -12.78
N ILE A 26 -7.80 4.33 -13.39
CA ILE A 26 -6.41 3.86 -13.45
C ILE A 26 -5.53 4.90 -14.15
N PHE A 27 -5.97 5.42 -15.30
CA PHE A 27 -5.22 6.43 -16.06
C PHE A 27 -5.07 7.74 -15.28
N TYR A 28 -6.12 8.16 -14.57
CA TYR A 28 -6.07 9.32 -13.70
C TYR A 28 -4.99 9.15 -12.63
N PHE A 29 -4.96 8.02 -11.92
CA PHE A 29 -3.93 7.76 -10.91
C PHE A 29 -2.52 7.63 -11.51
N LEU A 30 -2.38 7.00 -12.68
CA LEU A 30 -1.08 6.89 -13.34
C LEU A 30 -0.46 8.24 -13.72
N THR A 31 -1.29 9.26 -13.95
CA THR A 31 -0.84 10.62 -14.34
C THR A 31 -0.79 11.61 -13.18
N THR A 32 -1.51 11.35 -12.09
CA THR A 32 -1.58 12.24 -10.93
C THR A 32 -0.68 11.82 -9.77
N LEU A 33 -0.32 10.54 -9.68
CA LEU A 33 0.60 10.08 -8.63
C LEU A 33 2.00 10.65 -8.84
N PRO A 34 2.67 11.09 -7.76
CA PRO A 34 4.05 11.54 -7.84
C PRO A 34 4.97 10.38 -8.22
N ASP A 35 6.14 10.71 -8.79
CA ASP A 35 7.14 9.72 -9.13
C ASP A 35 7.61 8.96 -7.87
N TYR A 36 7.65 7.63 -7.99
CA TYR A 36 8.08 6.72 -6.94
C TYR A 36 9.58 6.87 -6.61
N SER A 37 10.35 7.55 -7.45
CA SER A 37 11.76 7.88 -7.19
C SER A 37 11.97 8.61 -5.84
N ILE A 38 10.98 9.37 -5.38
CA ILE A 38 11.00 10.04 -4.07
C ILE A 38 11.12 9.00 -2.92
N LEU A 39 10.56 7.80 -3.09
CA LEU A 39 10.66 6.72 -2.12
C LEU A 39 12.03 6.04 -2.13
N LYS A 40 12.76 6.09 -3.26
CA LYS A 40 14.14 5.59 -3.34
C LYS A 40 15.10 6.51 -2.60
N ASP A 41 14.92 7.82 -2.73
CA ASP A 41 15.72 8.84 -2.06
C ASP A 41 15.05 9.35 -0.77
N TYR A 42 14.51 8.43 0.03
CA TYR A 42 13.84 8.77 1.28
C TYR A 42 14.84 9.38 2.28
N LYS A 43 14.67 10.66 2.59
CA LYS A 43 15.48 11.42 3.55
C LYS A 43 14.60 11.83 4.73
N PRO A 44 14.46 10.97 5.76
CA PRO A 44 13.69 11.33 6.94
C PRO A 44 14.39 12.43 7.73
N ASP A 45 13.61 13.28 8.38
CA ASP A 45 14.15 14.18 9.40
C ASP A 45 14.78 13.35 10.52
N VAL A 46 16.08 13.55 10.75
CA VAL A 46 16.85 12.89 11.81
C VAL A 46 17.25 13.89 12.89
N MET A 47 17.64 13.37 14.05
CA MET A 47 18.03 14.20 15.18
C MET A 47 19.36 14.93 14.92
N THR A 48 19.44 16.19 15.34
CA THR A 48 20.71 16.93 15.39
C THR A 48 21.45 16.57 16.67
N ARG A 49 22.69 16.10 16.58
CA ARG A 49 23.52 15.75 17.73
C ARG A 49 24.64 16.78 17.92
N VAL A 50 24.76 17.29 19.14
CA VAL A 50 25.85 18.19 19.55
C VAL A 50 26.88 17.38 20.34
N HIS A 51 28.11 17.36 19.85
CA HIS A 51 29.24 16.67 20.47
C HIS A 51 30.21 17.68 21.09
N ALA A 52 30.83 17.30 22.21
CA ALA A 52 31.92 18.06 22.82
C ALA A 52 33.22 17.88 22.00
N SER A 53 34.25 18.68 22.30
CA SER A 53 35.55 18.61 21.61
C SER A 53 36.24 17.25 21.72
N ASN A 54 35.90 16.45 22.73
CA ASN A 54 36.37 15.09 22.93
C ASN A 54 35.48 14.01 22.26
N GLY A 55 34.46 14.41 21.48
CA GLY A 55 33.53 13.52 20.80
C GLY A 55 32.34 13.04 21.63
N HIS A 56 32.30 13.32 22.95
CA HIS A 56 31.19 12.91 23.80
C HIS A 56 29.88 13.59 23.40
N LEU A 57 28.78 12.83 23.34
CA LEU A 57 27.45 13.37 23.05
C LEU A 57 27.00 14.29 24.19
N VAL A 58 26.74 15.56 23.89
CA VAL A 58 26.27 16.54 24.88
C VAL A 58 24.75 16.59 24.89
N LYS A 59 24.15 16.68 23.71
CA LYS A 59 22.69 16.82 23.58
C LYS A 59 22.21 16.47 22.19
N GLU A 60 20.97 15.99 22.11
CA GLU A 60 20.23 15.77 20.87
C GLU A 60 19.06 16.76 20.78
N TYR A 61 18.77 17.22 19.57
CA TYR A 61 17.66 18.12 19.27
C TYR A 61 16.83 17.56 18.11
N SER A 62 15.54 17.32 18.36
CA SER A 62 14.58 16.92 17.34
C SER A 62 13.15 17.11 17.84
N ARG A 63 12.19 17.07 16.89
CA ARG A 63 10.76 16.93 17.22
C ARG A 63 10.39 15.48 17.50
N GLU A 64 11.06 14.56 16.81
CA GLU A 64 10.83 13.14 16.89
C GLU A 64 12.15 12.40 17.10
N TYR A 65 12.11 11.33 17.89
CA TYR A 65 13.29 10.51 18.14
C TYR A 65 13.49 9.52 16.98
N ARG A 66 14.24 9.93 15.95
CA ARG A 66 14.50 9.13 14.75
C ARG A 66 15.99 8.89 14.55
N ILE A 67 16.35 7.62 14.38
CA ILE A 67 17.70 7.19 14.00
C ILE A 67 17.56 6.49 12.65
N PHE A 68 18.25 7.02 11.64
CA PHE A 68 18.30 6.38 10.34
C PHE A 68 19.27 5.19 10.39
N ILE A 69 18.80 4.02 9.98
CA ILE A 69 19.58 2.79 9.87
C ILE A 69 19.34 2.25 8.45
N PRO A 70 20.41 2.06 7.64
CA PRO A 70 20.29 1.38 6.35
C PRO A 70 19.68 -0.01 6.51
N ILE A 71 18.84 -0.44 5.55
CA ILE A 71 18.16 -1.75 5.61
C ILE A 71 19.14 -2.93 5.72
N ASP A 72 20.34 -2.79 5.18
CA ASP A 72 21.40 -3.81 5.21
C ASP A 72 22.03 -3.97 6.61
N ASP A 73 21.93 -2.95 7.46
CA ASP A 73 22.40 -3.00 8.85
C ASP A 73 21.34 -3.59 9.80
N ILE A 74 20.11 -3.81 9.31
CA ILE A 74 19.01 -4.38 10.11
C ILE A 74 19.15 -5.91 10.13
N PRO A 75 19.20 -6.55 11.31
CA PRO A 75 19.25 -8.00 11.42
C PRO A 75 18.09 -8.70 10.68
N GLU A 76 18.39 -9.81 9.99
CA GLU A 76 17.42 -10.53 9.15
C GLU A 76 16.17 -10.95 9.93
N ASN A 77 16.36 -11.46 11.15
CA ASN A 77 15.27 -11.85 12.03
C ASN A 77 14.32 -10.69 12.38
N VAL A 78 14.83 -9.45 12.46
CA VAL A 78 13.99 -8.27 12.71
C VAL A 78 13.19 -7.92 11.46
N LYS A 79 13.82 -7.96 10.27
CA LYS A 79 13.12 -7.74 8.99
C LYS A 79 12.01 -8.77 8.79
N GLU A 80 12.32 -10.05 8.98
CA GLU A 80 11.36 -11.15 8.85
C GLU A 80 10.23 -11.06 9.87
N ALA A 81 10.52 -10.74 11.14
CA ALA A 81 9.50 -10.57 12.16
C ALA A 81 8.52 -9.45 11.79
N PHE A 82 9.03 -8.29 11.36
CA PHE A 82 8.21 -7.17 10.93
C PHE A 82 7.34 -7.52 9.72
N VAL A 83 7.95 -8.06 8.67
CA VAL A 83 7.25 -8.46 7.43
C VAL A 83 6.21 -9.54 7.72
N SER A 84 6.49 -10.51 8.60
CA SER A 84 5.53 -11.56 8.94
C SER A 84 4.26 -11.03 9.61
N ALA A 85 4.37 -9.94 10.38
CA ALA A 85 3.26 -9.35 11.13
C ALA A 85 2.42 -8.40 10.25
N GLU A 86 3.07 -7.56 9.44
CA GLU A 86 2.39 -6.56 8.61
C GLU A 86 1.94 -7.14 7.26
N ASP A 87 2.86 -7.80 6.54
CA ASP A 87 2.62 -8.30 5.20
C ASP A 87 3.59 -9.43 4.84
N LYS A 88 3.19 -10.66 5.15
CA LYS A 88 4.01 -11.85 4.90
C LYS A 88 4.43 -12.06 3.43
N ASN A 89 3.74 -11.41 2.49
CA ASN A 89 3.97 -11.56 1.06
C ASN A 89 4.71 -10.34 0.46
N TYR A 90 5.15 -9.40 1.30
CA TYR A 90 5.74 -8.13 0.90
C TYR A 90 6.79 -8.26 -0.22
N TYR A 91 7.76 -9.16 -0.06
CA TYR A 91 8.84 -9.39 -1.04
C TYR A 91 8.40 -10.17 -2.29
N SER A 92 7.24 -10.81 -2.25
CA SER A 92 6.77 -11.70 -3.33
C SER A 92 5.76 -11.04 -4.26
N HIS A 93 5.07 -9.99 -3.80
CA HIS A 93 4.03 -9.33 -4.58
C HIS A 93 4.45 -7.95 -5.08
N TYR A 94 3.85 -7.51 -6.19
CA TYR A 94 4.15 -6.22 -6.84
C TYR A 94 3.40 -5.03 -6.20
N GLY A 95 3.04 -5.13 -4.91
CA GLY A 95 2.34 -4.08 -4.16
C GLY A 95 0.81 -4.16 -4.17
N ILE A 96 0.22 -5.05 -4.98
CA ILE A 96 -1.22 -5.34 -4.97
C ILE A 96 -1.40 -6.87 -4.92
N ASP A 97 -2.32 -7.35 -4.09
CA ASP A 97 -2.76 -8.75 -4.06
C ASP A 97 -4.21 -8.88 -4.63
N PRO A 98 -4.38 -9.14 -5.94
CA PRO A 98 -5.70 -9.30 -6.55
C PRO A 98 -6.49 -10.46 -5.95
N LEU A 99 -5.81 -11.55 -5.57
CA LEU A 99 -6.46 -12.73 -4.98
C LEU A 99 -6.97 -12.41 -3.57
N GLY A 100 -6.17 -11.67 -2.79
CA GLY A 100 -6.55 -11.13 -1.49
C GLY A 100 -7.79 -10.24 -1.57
N ILE A 101 -7.82 -9.31 -2.54
CA ILE A 101 -8.96 -8.41 -2.77
C ILE A 101 -10.23 -9.20 -3.12
N VAL A 102 -10.13 -10.16 -4.04
CA VAL A 102 -11.29 -11.00 -4.42
C VAL A 102 -11.78 -11.82 -3.21
N ARG A 103 -10.86 -12.44 -2.47
CA ARG A 103 -11.18 -13.22 -1.27
C ARG A 103 -11.87 -12.37 -0.20
N ALA A 104 -11.34 -11.18 0.09
CA ALA A 104 -11.92 -10.24 1.04
C ALA A 104 -13.31 -9.77 0.59
N SER A 105 -13.49 -9.50 -0.70
CA SER A 105 -14.78 -9.11 -1.28
C SER A 105 -15.83 -10.20 -1.10
N ILE A 106 -15.49 -11.46 -1.39
CA ILE A 106 -16.39 -12.61 -1.19
C ILE A 106 -16.75 -12.77 0.30
N TYR A 107 -15.75 -12.67 1.19
CA TYR A 107 -15.97 -12.80 2.62
C TYR A 107 -16.90 -11.70 3.16
N ASN A 108 -16.69 -10.46 2.72
CA ASN A 108 -17.52 -9.33 3.10
C ASN A 108 -18.98 -9.49 2.63
N ILE A 109 -19.19 -9.90 1.37
CA ILE A 109 -20.55 -10.18 0.85
C ILE A 109 -21.22 -11.27 1.69
N ARG A 110 -20.49 -12.35 2.01
CA ARG A 110 -21.01 -13.42 2.86
C ARG A 110 -21.38 -12.92 4.25
N ASN A 111 -20.54 -12.09 4.87
CA ASN A 111 -20.80 -11.54 6.20
C ASN A 111 -22.03 -10.62 6.22
N ILE A 112 -22.20 -9.80 5.18
CA ILE A 112 -23.38 -8.94 5.01
C ILE A 112 -24.65 -9.80 4.91
N ILE A 113 -24.63 -10.87 4.10
CA ILE A 113 -25.78 -11.78 3.95
C ILE A 113 -26.11 -12.48 5.27
N HIS A 114 -25.11 -12.84 6.07
CA HIS A 114 -25.29 -13.57 7.33
C HIS A 114 -25.43 -12.66 8.56
N ASN A 115 -25.50 -11.33 8.37
CA ASN A 115 -25.62 -10.32 9.43
C ASN A 115 -24.60 -10.48 10.59
N ARG A 116 -23.41 -11.00 10.28
CA ARG A 116 -22.29 -11.09 11.22
C ARG A 116 -21.41 -9.86 11.00
N ARG A 117 -21.67 -8.80 11.77
CA ARG A 117 -20.74 -7.68 11.92
C ARG A 117 -19.68 -8.03 12.94
#